data_AF-A0A3D1HI46-F1
#
_entry.id   AF-A0A3D1HI46-F1
#
_cell.length_a   1.000
_cell.length_b   1.000
_cell.length_c   1.000
_cell.angle_alpha   90.00
_cell.angle_beta   90.00
_cell.angle_gamma   90.00
#
_symmetry.space_group_name_H-M   'P 1'
#
loop_
_entity.id
_entity.type
_entity.pdbx_description
1 polymer ?
#
loop_
_entity_poly.entity_id
_entity_poly.type
_entity_poly.pdbx_seq_one_letter_code
_entity_poly.pdbx_strand_id
1 'polypeptide(L)'
;MKFGKIIKRVKCELMYRKAKAAALKASSKDGEIYFVLPMQSGKLMVINRNQYLAYRRVGLTPKDAKPKDLFHDCVYHTNAKSKKAQQNRKRKFLRWKGLV
;
A
#
# COMPACT_ATOMS: atom_id res chain seq x y z
N MET A 1 11.96 26.72 -3.51
CA MET A 1 10.85 25.80 -3.13
C MET A 1 10.52 24.64 -4.09
N LYS A 2 11.13 24.53 -5.29
CA LYS A 2 10.77 23.47 -6.27
C LYS A 2 11.57 22.15 -6.12
N PHE A 3 12.85 22.20 -5.75
CA PHE A 3 13.74 21.02 -5.72
C PHE A 3 13.39 19.99 -4.63
N GLY A 4 13.04 20.46 -3.42
CA GLY A 4 12.66 19.58 -2.31
C GLY A 4 11.40 18.74 -2.58
N LYS A 5 10.43 19.27 -3.33
CA LYS A 5 9.23 18.53 -3.76
C LYS A 5 9.57 17.44 -4.78
N ILE A 6 10.51 17.71 -5.69
CA ILE A 6 10.98 16.73 -6.69
C ILE A 6 11.67 15.55 -5.99
N ILE A 7 12.61 15.81 -5.08
CA ILE A 7 13.33 14.75 -4.33
C ILE A 7 12.34 13.89 -3.52
N LYS A 8 11.38 14.53 -2.82
CA LYS A 8 10.34 13.79 -2.08
C LYS A 8 9.51 12.89 -3.01
N ARG A 9 9.18 13.36 -4.22
CA ARG A 9 8.45 12.58 -5.22
C ARG A 9 9.24 11.37 -5.71
N VAL A 10 10.53 11.53 -5.98
CA VAL A 10 11.42 10.41 -6.37
C VAL A 10 11.53 9.38 -5.24
N LYS A 11 11.75 9.82 -3.99
CA LYS A 11 11.80 8.91 -2.82
C LYS A 11 10.49 8.13 -2.65
N CYS A 12 9.35 8.81 -2.80
CA CYS A 12 8.04 8.15 -2.73
C CYS A 12 7.86 7.13 -3.86
N GLU A 13 8.27 7.47 -5.08
CA GLU A 13 8.19 6.55 -6.22
C GLU A 13 9.05 5.30 -6.02
N LEU A 14 10.27 5.44 -5.51
CA LEU A 14 11.13 4.30 -5.15
C LEU A 14 10.50 3.44 -4.07
N MET A 15 9.94 4.04 -3.01
CA MET A 15 9.25 3.32 -1.94
C MET A 15 8.05 2.53 -2.48
N TYR A 16 7.24 3.16 -3.34
CA TYR A 16 6.10 2.51 -3.98
C TYR A 16 6.54 1.33 -4.87
N ARG A 17 7.59 1.51 -5.68
CA ARG A 17 8.14 0.44 -6.54
C ARG A 17 8.65 -0.74 -5.71
N LYS A 18 9.39 -0.48 -4.62
CA LYS A 18 9.88 -1.52 -3.70
C LYS A 18 8.71 -2.29 -3.06
N ALA A 19 7.70 -1.60 -2.54
CA ALA A 19 6.54 -2.24 -1.93
C ALA A 19 5.72 -3.05 -2.94
N LYS A 20 5.52 -2.52 -4.16
CA LYS A 20 4.86 -3.25 -5.25
C LYS A 20 5.62 -4.53 -5.61
N ALA A 21 6.94 -4.45 -5.77
CA ALA A 21 7.76 -5.62 -6.08
C ALA A 21 7.72 -6.67 -4.97
N ALA A 22 7.75 -6.24 -3.70
CA ALA A 22 7.62 -7.14 -2.56
C ALA A 22 6.25 -7.83 -2.52
N ALA A 23 5.16 -7.09 -2.75
CA ALA A 23 3.81 -7.65 -2.83
C ALA A 23 3.66 -8.66 -3.97
N LEU A 24 4.20 -8.35 -5.15
CA LEU A 24 4.21 -9.28 -6.29
C LEU A 24 5.02 -10.53 -5.98
N LYS A 25 6.24 -10.38 -5.45
CA LYS A 25 7.09 -11.52 -5.08
C LYS A 25 6.43 -12.43 -4.05
N ALA A 26 5.72 -11.87 -3.07
CA ALA A 26 5.01 -12.64 -2.06
C ALA A 26 3.82 -13.38 -2.68
N SER A 27 2.98 -12.67 -3.44
CA SER A 27 1.83 -13.23 -4.17
C SER A 27 2.22 -14.32 -5.18
N SER A 28 3.38 -14.20 -5.83
CA SER A 28 3.90 -15.24 -6.74
C SER A 28 4.35 -16.51 -6.02
N LYS A 29 4.59 -16.48 -4.70
CA LYS A 29 5.01 -17.66 -3.94
C LYS A 29 3.85 -18.51 -3.44
N ASP A 30 2.78 -17.86 -2.98
CA ASP A 30 1.65 -18.52 -2.31
C ASP A 30 0.31 -18.37 -3.06
N GLY A 31 0.26 -17.57 -4.13
CA GLY A 31 -0.95 -17.31 -4.90
C GLY A 31 -1.92 -16.33 -4.23
N GLU A 32 -1.59 -15.80 -3.05
CA GLU A 32 -2.49 -14.98 -2.26
C GLU A 32 -2.52 -13.51 -2.73
N ILE A 33 -3.58 -12.80 -2.35
CA ILE A 33 -3.69 -11.37 -2.61
C ILE A 33 -2.93 -10.59 -1.54
N TYR A 34 -1.91 -9.85 -1.96
CA TYR A 34 -1.18 -8.93 -1.12
C TYR A 34 -1.64 -7.49 -1.35
N PHE A 35 -1.72 -6.75 -0.25
CA PHE A 35 -2.12 -5.36 -0.17
C PHE A 35 -0.94 -4.52 0.31
N VAL A 36 -0.80 -3.32 -0.23
CA VAL A 36 0.16 -2.31 0.21
C VAL A 36 -0.59 -1.21 0.93
N LEU A 37 -0.38 -1.09 2.24
CA LEU A 37 -1.04 -0.13 3.10
C LEU A 37 -0.08 1.00 3.50
N PRO A 38 -0.51 2.27 3.44
CA PRO A 38 0.24 3.38 4.02
C PRO A 38 0.09 3.36 5.54
N MET A 39 1.20 3.43 6.28
CA MET A 39 1.21 3.52 7.74
C MET A 39 1.39 4.96 8.20
N GLN A 40 0.86 5.33 9.37
CA GLN A 40 1.08 6.66 9.97
C GLN A 40 2.57 7.05 10.07
N SER A 41 3.45 6.06 10.28
CA SER A 41 4.92 6.23 10.31
C SER A 41 5.55 6.72 9.00
N GLY A 42 4.78 6.84 7.92
CA GLY A 42 5.32 7.21 6.62
C GLY A 42 5.76 6.01 5.77
N LYS A 43 5.75 4.79 6.32
CA LYS A 43 6.18 3.56 5.63
C LYS A 43 5.03 2.90 4.85
N LEU A 44 5.39 1.97 3.97
CA LEU A 44 4.44 1.10 3.27
C LEU A 44 4.54 -0.32 3.84
N MET A 45 3.41 -0.86 4.27
CA MET A 45 3.29 -2.22 4.76
C MET A 45 2.74 -3.12 3.66
N VAL A 46 3.36 -4.28 3.46
CA VAL A 46 2.89 -5.33 2.55
C VAL A 46 2.27 -6.42 3.39
N ILE A 47 1.01 -6.75 3.16
CA ILE A 47 0.26 -7.69 4.00
C ILE A 47 -0.79 -8.46 3.19
N ASN A 48 -1.04 -9.72 3.51
CA ASN A 48 -2.19 -10.47 2.97
C ASN A 48 -3.38 -10.45 3.94
N ARG A 49 -4.53 -10.99 3.52
CA ARG A 49 -5.75 -11.00 4.34
C ARG A 49 -5.57 -11.75 5.68
N ASN A 50 -4.89 -12.88 5.66
CA ASN A 50 -4.71 -13.73 6.84
C ASN A 50 -3.81 -13.05 7.89
N GLN A 51 -2.71 -12.43 7.45
CA GLN A 51 -1.83 -11.63 8.30
C GLN A 51 -2.58 -10.43 8.89
N TYR A 52 -3.41 -9.75 8.10
CA TYR A 52 -4.22 -8.64 8.60
C TYR A 52 -5.21 -9.09 9.69
N LEU A 53 -5.87 -10.22 9.50
CA LEU A 53 -6.75 -10.81 10.52
C LEU A 53 -5.98 -11.19 11.79
N ALA A 54 -4.78 -11.74 11.67
CA ALA A 54 -3.91 -12.04 12.80
C ALA A 54 -3.54 -10.75 13.57
N TYR A 55 -3.12 -9.70 12.86
CA TYR A 55 -2.80 -8.39 13.45
C TYR A 55 -4.00 -7.74 14.14
N ARG A 56 -5.20 -7.93 13.59
CA ARG A 56 -6.43 -7.48 14.23
C ARG A 56 -6.73 -8.20 15.54
N ARG A 57 -6.51 -9.52 15.58
CA ARG A 57 -6.69 -10.31 16.81
C ARG A 57 -5.75 -9.86 17.93
N VAL A 58 -4.52 -9.46 17.59
CA VAL A 58 -3.53 -8.99 18.57
C VAL A 58 -3.57 -7.48 18.84
N GLY A 59 -4.57 -6.76 18.29
CA GLY A 59 -4.75 -5.32 18.56
C GLY A 59 -3.77 -4.39 17.84
N LEU A 60 -3.06 -4.86 16.81
CA LEU A 60 -2.13 -4.06 16.01
C LEU A 60 -2.80 -3.28 14.87
N THR A 61 -4.12 -3.45 14.70
CA THR A 61 -4.93 -2.66 13.76
C THR A 61 -5.98 -1.85 14.53
N PRO A 62 -6.46 -0.71 13.97
CA PRO A 62 -7.58 0.02 14.56
C PRO A 62 -8.80 -0.91 14.79
N LYS A 63 -9.50 -0.73 15.92
CA LYS A 63 -10.62 -1.62 16.33
C LYS A 63 -11.78 -1.61 15.34
N ASP A 64 -11.98 -0.48 14.68
CA ASP A 64 -12.98 -0.20 13.66
C ASP A 64 -12.60 -0.73 12.26
N ALA A 65 -11.33 -1.10 12.05
CA ALA A 65 -10.84 -1.53 10.76
C ALA A 65 -11.38 -2.93 10.40
N LYS A 66 -12.08 -3.01 9.26
CA LYS A 66 -12.70 -4.23 8.74
C LYS A 66 -11.84 -4.81 7.61
N PRO A 67 -11.82 -6.14 7.40
CA PRO A 67 -11.06 -6.75 6.31
C PRO A 67 -11.43 -6.23 4.92
N LYS A 68 -12.68 -5.81 4.72
CA LYS A 68 -13.13 -5.19 3.46
C LYS A 68 -12.46 -3.84 3.19
N ASP A 69 -12.01 -3.14 4.23
CA ASP A 69 -11.38 -1.83 4.12
C ASP A 69 -9.99 -1.94 3.49
N LEU A 70 -9.35 -3.13 3.51
CA LEU A 70 -8.10 -3.39 2.79
C LEU A 70 -8.16 -2.97 1.32
N PHE A 71 -9.29 -3.20 0.65
CA PHE A 71 -9.46 -2.82 -0.76
C PHE A 71 -9.61 -1.32 -0.95
N HIS A 72 -10.22 -0.62 0.00
CA HIS A 72 -10.42 0.82 -0.07
C HIS A 72 -9.16 1.59 0.35
N ASP A 73 -8.45 1.10 1.37
CA ASP A 73 -7.34 1.79 2.01
C ASP A 73 -6.00 1.55 1.36
N CYS A 74 -5.82 0.41 0.69
CA CYS A 74 -4.54 0.12 0.06
C CYS A 74 -4.20 1.04 -1.11
N VAL A 75 -2.91 1.37 -1.18
CA VAL A 75 -2.30 2.10 -2.28
C VAL A 75 -1.88 1.19 -3.43
N TYR A 76 -1.94 -0.12 -3.24
CA TYR A 76 -1.77 -1.14 -4.27
C TYR A 76 -2.29 -2.50 -3.75
N HIS A 77 -2.74 -3.37 -4.64
CA HIS A 77 -2.91 -4.79 -4.36
C HIS A 77 -2.63 -5.63 -5.60
N THR A 78 -2.23 -6.89 -5.42
CA THR A 78 -1.79 -7.76 -6.54
C THR A 78 -2.94 -8.16 -7.47
N ASN A 79 -4.17 -8.26 -6.96
CA ASN A 79 -5.36 -8.54 -7.78
C ASN A 79 -5.87 -7.32 -8.61
N ALA A 80 -5.18 -6.18 -8.59
CA ALA A 80 -5.62 -5.00 -9.34
C ALA A 80 -5.33 -5.17 -10.85
N LYS A 81 -6.25 -5.81 -11.58
CA LYS A 81 -6.04 -6.13 -13.01
C LYS A 81 -6.03 -4.91 -13.94
N SER A 82 -6.75 -3.83 -13.62
CA SER A 82 -6.84 -2.67 -14.51
C SER A 82 -5.73 -1.64 -14.28
N LYS A 83 -5.12 -1.15 -15.37
CA LYS A 83 -4.11 -0.06 -15.33
C LYS A 83 -4.67 1.21 -14.68
N LYS A 84 -5.94 1.53 -14.94
CA LYS A 84 -6.65 2.69 -14.36
C LYS A 84 -6.76 2.58 -12.83
N ALA A 85 -7.12 1.41 -12.30
CA ALA A 85 -7.18 1.20 -10.85
C ALA A 85 -5.80 1.32 -10.19
N GLN A 86 -4.76 0.75 -10.81
CA GLN A 86 -3.38 0.88 -10.31
C GLN A 86 -2.92 2.35 -10.28
N GLN A 87 -3.24 3.14 -11.31
CA GLN A 87 -2.90 4.56 -11.35
C GLN A 87 -3.66 5.38 -10.29
N ASN A 88 -4.96 5.12 -10.11
CA ASN A 88 -5.76 5.82 -9.09
C ASN A 88 -5.22 5.55 -7.68
N ARG A 89 -4.82 4.31 -7.38
CA ARG A 89 -4.22 3.97 -6.08
C ARG A 89 -2.83 4.59 -5.89
N LYS A 90 -2.00 4.65 -6.94
CA LYS A 90 -0.73 5.41 -6.91
C LYS A 90 -0.97 6.89 -6.62
N ARG A 91 -2.01 7.49 -7.22
CA ARG A 91 -2.41 8.89 -6.92
C ARG A 91 -2.83 9.05 -5.46
N LYS A 92 -3.58 8.10 -4.90
CA LYS A 92 -3.96 8.08 -3.47
C LYS A 92 -2.72 8.13 -2.57
N PHE A 93 -1.67 7.35 -2.88
CA PHE A 93 -0.40 7.41 -2.16
C PHE A 93 0.30 8.77 -2.25
N LEU A 94 0.36 9.36 -3.44
CA LEU A 94 0.99 10.67 -3.63
C LEU A 94 0.23 11.79 -2.89
N ARG A 95 -1.11 11.76 -2.92
CA ARG A 95 -1.97 12.67 -2.14
C ARG A 95 -1.74 12.52 -0.64
N TRP A 96 -1.65 11.27 -0.16
CA TRP A 96 -1.34 10.98 1.24
C TRP A 96 0.03 11.51 1.67
N LYS A 97 0.99 11.62 0.74
CA LYS A 97 2.30 12.24 0.97
C LYS A 97 2.32 13.77 0.81
N GLY A 98 1.18 14.40 0.52
CA GLY A 98 1.09 15.84 0.25
C GLY A 98 1.82 16.27 -1.02
N LEU A 99 1.93 15.37 -2.00
CA LEU A 99 2.64 15.59 -3.27
C LEU A 99 1.69 15.83 -4.46
N VAL A 100 0.38 15.71 -4.24
CA VAL A 100 -0.72 16.00 -5.17
C VAL A 100 -1.82 16.68 -4.39
#